data_AF-A0A957UGN3-F1
#
_entry.id   AF-A0A957UGN3-F1
#
_cell.length_a   1.000
_cell.length_b   1.000
_cell.length_c   1.000
_cell.angle_alpha   90.00
_cell.angle_beta   90.00
_cell.angle_gamma   90.00
#
_symmetry.space_group_name_H-M   'P 1'
#
loop_
_entity.id
_entity.type
_entity.pdbx_description
1 polymer ?
#
loop_
_entity_poly.entity_id
_entity_poly.type
_entity_poly.pdbx_seq_one_letter_code
_entity_poly.pdbx_strand_id
1 'polypeptide(L)'
;AAVASFIQLTHDQYYAHLHAYFGNTIVAMFTDEPMMLGRGAKRRPEPWPFTHGFVDEIQHLWGEDVRCWLPALWLDCGPRTDEFRQLVTRALYDRLERVFYGAQSQWCDNHGIALTGHPSESNDFGALRQFQWPGQDMVWRWVTPGAASALEGAHSCAPKCASSAAALQGSRRNASEVLGAYGWQLTLDEAKWLLDWHLVRGNNLFYLHACFYSVRGRRAFESEPDIGIHNVWWPYFGLLGDYLRRVCWLLSDCVQVCQVAILTDGNAAAWQAAKVLYENQIDFIYVDEPALAQARVEDGELVIGSQRFRAIICDPPHVAGQAYLYEFVQSGGQVLTEWSADTLVSTLRQTVARDIGFPNAPDLRFTHVQKEGRECYFLVNAGEEPIVGELSLATVGALECWDPLDGTTQPWPATVRNGRLYTHLWLARRQGLILAVDPSGEPMGECALPPQPGDARLRLDGPWRAVNAEDAPASVPCPGDWAQATGWETFSGTLTFRTQFSLSAAQVDQPLFLDLGRVGDIAEVRVNGVLVGVCAWAPYVLQIDAACQSGDNQLEIRITNSAANFYEGMQLPSGLLTQPVIRTAKVAPAPN
;
A
#
# COMPACT_ATOMS: atom_id res chain seq x y z
N ALA A 1 -32.72 13.54 -13.68
CA ALA A 1 -33.66 14.10 -12.69
C ALA A 1 -33.25 13.75 -11.27
N ALA A 2 -33.33 12.47 -10.84
CA ALA A 2 -33.01 12.08 -9.46
C ALA A 2 -31.61 12.52 -8.99
N VAL A 3 -30.55 12.28 -9.79
CA VAL A 3 -29.19 12.71 -9.44
C VAL A 3 -29.06 14.24 -9.36
N ALA A 4 -29.73 14.97 -10.26
CA ALA A 4 -29.74 16.44 -10.18
C ALA A 4 -30.41 16.93 -8.88
N SER A 5 -31.52 16.30 -8.47
CA SER A 5 -32.14 16.58 -7.16
C SER A 5 -31.23 16.20 -5.99
N PHE A 6 -30.49 15.09 -6.09
CA PHE A 6 -29.49 14.72 -5.08
C PHE A 6 -28.41 15.80 -4.93
N ILE A 7 -27.82 16.27 -6.04
CA ILE A 7 -26.83 17.36 -6.04
C ILE A 7 -27.43 18.64 -5.45
N GLN A 8 -28.65 19.00 -5.82
CA GLN A 8 -29.35 20.17 -5.29
C GLN A 8 -29.57 20.12 -3.78
N LEU A 9 -29.88 18.95 -3.24
CA LEU A 9 -30.16 18.74 -1.82
C LEU A 9 -28.89 18.56 -0.97
N THR A 10 -27.75 18.28 -1.58
CA THR A 10 -26.50 17.97 -0.89
C THR A 10 -25.40 18.97 -1.25
N HIS A 11 -24.78 18.79 -2.41
CA HIS A 11 -23.65 19.55 -2.90
C HIS A 11 -23.96 21.06 -2.95
N ASP A 12 -25.09 21.44 -3.54
CA ASP A 12 -25.51 22.85 -3.61
C ASP A 12 -25.77 23.43 -2.22
N GLN A 13 -26.27 22.62 -1.27
CA GLN A 13 -26.47 23.08 0.12
C GLN A 13 -25.14 23.28 0.84
N TYR A 14 -24.18 22.37 0.68
CA TYR A 14 -22.84 22.58 1.22
C TYR A 14 -22.21 23.85 0.64
N TYR A 15 -22.28 24.04 -0.67
CA TYR A 15 -21.73 25.24 -1.30
C TYR A 15 -22.43 26.52 -0.82
N ALA A 16 -23.76 26.54 -0.76
CA ALA A 16 -24.51 27.72 -0.28
C ALA A 16 -24.04 28.20 1.10
N HIS A 17 -23.72 27.28 2.01
CA HIS A 17 -23.31 27.60 3.38
C HIS A 17 -21.79 27.75 3.55
N LEU A 18 -20.98 27.09 2.71
CA LEU A 18 -19.54 26.95 2.93
C LEU A 18 -18.66 27.42 1.75
N HIS A 19 -19.23 28.05 0.70
CA HIS A 19 -18.49 28.44 -0.52
C HIS A 19 -17.19 29.22 -0.26
N ALA A 20 -17.12 30.05 0.79
CA ALA A 20 -15.90 30.79 1.15
C ALA A 20 -14.70 29.89 1.50
N TYR A 21 -14.95 28.61 1.80
CA TYR A 21 -13.95 27.61 2.15
C TYR A 21 -13.61 26.64 1.01
N PHE A 22 -14.31 26.73 -0.13
CA PHE A 22 -14.05 25.88 -1.30
C PHE A 22 -12.74 26.27 -1.98
N GLY A 23 -11.97 25.27 -2.39
CA GLY A 23 -10.65 25.44 -3.00
C GLY A 23 -9.53 25.74 -1.98
N ASN A 24 -9.83 25.87 -0.68
CA ASN A 24 -8.83 26.01 0.38
C ASN A 24 -8.94 24.92 1.46
N THR A 25 -9.98 24.97 2.28
CA THR A 25 -10.24 24.05 3.40
C THR A 25 -11.03 22.85 2.89
N ILE A 26 -12.04 23.13 2.05
CA ILE A 26 -12.81 22.11 1.34
C ILE A 26 -12.19 21.97 -0.04
N VAL A 27 -11.43 20.90 -0.23
CA VAL A 27 -10.67 20.64 -1.46
C VAL A 27 -11.23 19.48 -2.29
N ALA A 28 -12.15 18.70 -1.70
CA ALA A 28 -12.80 17.60 -2.38
C ALA A 28 -14.16 17.25 -1.77
N MET A 29 -15.01 16.58 -2.54
CA MET A 29 -16.18 15.84 -2.07
C MET A 29 -15.90 14.34 -2.15
N PHE A 30 -16.27 13.61 -1.10
CA PHE A 30 -16.09 12.16 -1.01
C PHE A 30 -17.39 11.44 -1.35
N THR A 31 -17.34 10.45 -2.25
CA THR A 31 -18.43 9.49 -2.49
C THR A 31 -18.05 8.11 -1.98
N ASP A 32 -18.98 7.47 -1.26
CA ASP A 32 -18.78 6.19 -0.58
C ASP A 32 -19.69 5.10 -1.19
N GLU A 33 -19.11 3.93 -1.50
CA GLU A 33 -19.70 2.69 -2.04
C GLU A 33 -21.14 2.80 -2.60
N PRO A 34 -21.36 3.48 -3.75
CA PRO A 34 -22.70 3.62 -4.28
C PRO A 34 -23.22 2.28 -4.81
N MET A 35 -24.11 1.66 -4.06
CA MET A 35 -24.75 0.40 -4.43
C MET A 35 -26.03 0.66 -5.23
N MET A 36 -26.08 0.23 -6.50
CA MET A 36 -27.21 0.46 -7.42
C MET A 36 -28.56 -0.05 -6.89
N LEU A 37 -28.54 -1.08 -6.04
CA LEU A 37 -29.74 -1.68 -5.41
C LEU A 37 -30.03 -1.11 -4.01
N GLY A 38 -29.17 -0.25 -3.49
CA GLY A 38 -29.13 0.15 -2.07
C GLY A 38 -28.64 -0.97 -1.14
N ARG A 39 -28.18 -0.60 0.07
CA ARG A 39 -27.75 -1.59 1.07
C ARG A 39 -28.93 -2.42 1.58
N GLY A 40 -28.78 -3.74 1.59
CA GLY A 40 -29.74 -4.67 2.19
C GLY A 40 -31.02 -4.87 1.38
N ALA A 41 -30.95 -4.90 0.05
CA ALA A 41 -32.09 -5.18 -0.82
C ALA A 41 -32.77 -6.53 -0.47
N LYS A 42 -33.87 -6.50 0.30
CA LYS A 42 -34.57 -7.70 0.82
C LYS A 42 -35.52 -8.38 -0.18
N ARG A 43 -35.44 -8.06 -1.47
CA ARG A 43 -36.42 -8.57 -2.46
C ARG A 43 -35.82 -9.76 -3.19
N ARG A 44 -36.12 -10.97 -2.70
CA ARG A 44 -36.05 -12.17 -3.55
C ARG A 44 -37.10 -12.07 -4.67
N PRO A 45 -36.86 -12.65 -5.85
CA PRO A 45 -35.60 -13.25 -6.32
C PRO A 45 -34.56 -12.17 -6.67
N GLU A 46 -33.27 -12.50 -6.57
CA GLU A 46 -32.09 -11.67 -6.88
C GLU A 46 -32.39 -10.47 -7.82
N PRO A 47 -32.51 -9.24 -7.28
CA PRO A 47 -32.99 -8.12 -8.06
C PRO A 47 -31.90 -7.60 -8.99
N TRP A 48 -32.29 -7.22 -10.21
CA TRP A 48 -31.43 -6.47 -11.12
C TRP A 48 -31.71 -4.97 -11.00
N PRO A 49 -30.68 -4.09 -11.06
CA PRO A 49 -30.89 -2.65 -11.10
C PRO A 49 -31.80 -2.25 -12.27
N PHE A 50 -32.70 -1.31 -12.04
CA PHE A 50 -33.62 -0.85 -13.07
C PHE A 50 -34.00 0.62 -12.88
N THR A 51 -34.21 1.31 -14.00
CA THR A 51 -34.82 2.65 -14.03
C THR A 51 -35.59 2.85 -15.33
N HIS A 52 -36.55 3.78 -15.33
CA HIS A 52 -37.32 4.09 -16.53
C HIS A 52 -36.41 4.52 -17.69
N GLY A 53 -36.70 4.03 -18.89
CA GLY A 53 -35.91 4.22 -20.11
C GLY A 53 -34.68 3.31 -20.24
N PHE A 54 -34.34 2.49 -19.23
CA PHE A 54 -33.19 1.57 -19.33
C PHE A 54 -33.40 0.48 -20.39
N VAL A 55 -34.65 0.00 -20.57
CA VAL A 55 -34.99 -0.97 -21.64
C VAL A 55 -34.66 -0.42 -23.02
N ASP A 56 -34.92 0.86 -23.26
CA ASP A 56 -34.62 1.50 -24.54
C ASP A 56 -33.12 1.62 -24.77
N GLU A 57 -32.35 1.93 -23.71
CA GLU A 57 -30.87 1.99 -23.77
C GLU A 57 -30.28 0.63 -24.17
N ILE A 58 -30.69 -0.46 -23.52
CA ILE A 58 -30.20 -1.80 -23.87
C ILE A 58 -30.72 -2.30 -25.23
N GLN A 59 -31.90 -1.83 -25.68
CA GLN A 59 -32.42 -2.16 -27.01
C GLN A 59 -31.53 -1.62 -28.14
N HIS A 60 -30.83 -0.50 -27.93
CA HIS A 60 -29.88 0.03 -28.92
C HIS A 60 -28.58 -0.78 -28.99
N LEU A 61 -28.25 -1.53 -27.94
CA LEU A 61 -27.04 -2.34 -27.84
C LEU A 61 -27.30 -3.79 -28.25
N TRP A 62 -28.52 -4.29 -28.02
CA TRP A 62 -28.92 -5.65 -28.32
C TRP A 62 -29.58 -5.74 -29.69
N GLY A 63 -29.04 -6.58 -30.58
CA GLY A 63 -29.50 -6.71 -31.98
C GLY A 63 -30.88 -7.37 -32.16
N GLU A 64 -31.55 -7.75 -31.09
CA GLU A 64 -32.88 -8.38 -31.08
C GLU A 64 -33.84 -7.62 -30.15
N ASP A 65 -35.13 -7.94 -30.20
CA ASP A 65 -36.11 -7.36 -29.27
C ASP A 65 -35.75 -7.73 -27.83
N VAL A 66 -35.27 -6.74 -27.06
CA VAL A 66 -34.73 -6.97 -25.73
C VAL A 66 -35.79 -7.49 -24.75
N ARG A 67 -37.08 -7.23 -25.02
CA ARG A 67 -38.19 -7.69 -24.18
C ARG A 67 -38.29 -9.22 -24.16
N CYS A 68 -37.87 -9.88 -25.24
CA CYS A 68 -37.79 -11.33 -25.32
C CYS A 68 -36.61 -11.89 -24.50
N TRP A 69 -35.60 -11.08 -24.21
CA TRP A 69 -34.38 -11.45 -23.52
C TRP A 69 -34.38 -11.12 -22.03
N LEU A 70 -35.29 -10.28 -21.54
CA LEU A 70 -35.40 -9.96 -20.10
C LEU A 70 -35.43 -11.19 -19.17
N PRO A 71 -36.08 -12.32 -19.51
CA PRO A 71 -36.01 -13.53 -18.67
C PRO A 71 -34.58 -14.06 -18.47
N ALA A 72 -33.67 -13.82 -19.41
CA ALA A 72 -32.27 -14.26 -19.35
C ALA A 72 -31.51 -13.63 -18.17
N LEU A 73 -32.00 -12.53 -17.60
CA LEU A 73 -31.43 -11.95 -16.38
C LEU A 73 -31.55 -12.89 -15.17
N TRP A 74 -32.54 -13.78 -15.14
CA TRP A 74 -32.77 -14.72 -14.04
C TRP A 74 -32.67 -16.19 -14.44
N LEU A 75 -32.87 -16.50 -15.72
CA LEU A 75 -32.95 -17.86 -16.23
C LEU A 75 -31.85 -18.12 -17.25
N ASP A 76 -31.41 -19.37 -17.37
CA ASP A 76 -30.66 -19.80 -18.54
C ASP A 76 -31.63 -19.91 -19.73
N CYS A 77 -31.42 -19.07 -20.75
CA CYS A 77 -32.21 -19.02 -21.98
C CYS A 77 -31.40 -19.50 -23.19
N GLY A 78 -30.31 -20.25 -22.96
CA GLY A 78 -29.48 -20.83 -24.00
C GLY A 78 -28.12 -20.13 -24.18
N PRO A 79 -27.40 -20.41 -25.29
CA PRO A 79 -25.97 -20.09 -25.42
C PRO A 79 -25.60 -18.61 -25.34
N ARG A 80 -26.53 -17.69 -25.56
CA ARG A 80 -26.30 -16.24 -25.53
C ARG A 80 -26.79 -15.57 -24.24
N THR A 81 -27.18 -16.36 -23.24
CA THR A 81 -27.60 -15.85 -21.93
C THR A 81 -26.52 -14.98 -21.30
N ASP A 82 -25.28 -15.47 -21.27
CA ASP A 82 -24.18 -14.77 -20.61
C ASP A 82 -23.73 -13.53 -21.40
N GLU A 83 -23.76 -13.59 -22.73
CA GLU A 83 -23.54 -12.43 -23.62
C GLU A 83 -24.54 -11.31 -23.28
N PHE A 84 -25.84 -11.66 -23.17
CA PHE A 84 -26.87 -10.69 -22.81
C PHE A 84 -26.67 -10.11 -21.41
N ARG A 85 -26.34 -10.95 -20.42
CA ARG A 85 -26.06 -10.50 -19.04
C ARG A 85 -24.86 -9.56 -18.98
N GLN A 86 -23.78 -9.89 -19.68
CA GLN A 86 -22.58 -9.05 -19.74
C GLN A 86 -22.89 -7.69 -20.37
N LEU A 87 -23.67 -7.66 -21.46
CA LEU A 87 -24.09 -6.41 -22.09
C LEU A 87 -24.97 -5.56 -21.16
N VAL A 88 -25.94 -6.17 -20.47
CA VAL A 88 -26.80 -5.46 -19.51
C VAL A 88 -25.98 -4.92 -18.34
N THR A 89 -25.07 -5.72 -17.78
CA THR A 89 -24.14 -5.29 -16.73
C THR A 89 -23.31 -4.10 -17.19
N ARG A 90 -22.68 -4.18 -18.37
CA ARG A 90 -21.89 -3.08 -18.93
C ARG A 90 -22.74 -1.81 -19.09
N ALA A 91 -23.94 -1.92 -19.64
CA ALA A 91 -24.85 -0.79 -19.79
C ALA A 91 -25.27 -0.16 -18.45
N LEU A 92 -25.40 -0.96 -17.38
CA LEU A 92 -25.66 -0.45 -16.04
C LEU A 92 -24.49 0.36 -15.49
N TYR A 93 -23.27 -0.18 -15.58
CA TYR A 93 -22.05 0.52 -15.13
C TYR A 93 -21.77 1.78 -15.97
N ASP A 94 -21.90 1.73 -17.29
CA ASP A 94 -21.76 2.90 -18.17
C ASP A 94 -22.75 4.01 -17.78
N ARG A 95 -23.97 3.63 -17.42
CA ARG A 95 -24.98 4.58 -16.93
C ARG A 95 -24.64 5.12 -15.54
N LEU A 96 -24.16 4.29 -14.63
CA LEU A 96 -23.71 4.72 -13.30
C LEU A 96 -22.55 5.72 -13.41
N GLU A 97 -21.54 5.38 -14.22
CA GLU A 97 -20.41 6.25 -14.57
C GLU A 97 -20.89 7.61 -15.06
N ARG A 98 -21.72 7.63 -16.11
CA ARG A 98 -22.17 8.88 -16.74
C ARG A 98 -23.13 9.70 -15.88
N VAL A 99 -24.09 9.05 -15.21
CA VAL A 99 -25.24 9.74 -14.60
C VAL A 99 -25.00 10.07 -13.13
N PHE A 100 -24.28 9.22 -12.39
CA PHE A 100 -24.04 9.44 -10.96
C PHE A 100 -22.66 10.05 -10.71
N TYR A 101 -21.59 9.35 -11.12
CA TYR A 101 -20.23 9.85 -10.89
C TYR A 101 -19.92 11.07 -11.76
N GLY A 102 -20.21 11.02 -13.06
CA GLY A 102 -19.94 12.13 -13.99
C GLY A 102 -20.68 13.41 -13.62
N ALA A 103 -21.90 13.31 -13.08
CA ALA A 103 -22.63 14.47 -12.60
C ALA A 103 -21.97 15.13 -11.37
N GLN A 104 -21.50 14.33 -10.41
CA GLN A 104 -20.76 14.82 -9.24
C GLN A 104 -19.39 15.37 -9.64
N SER A 105 -18.71 14.69 -10.56
CA SER A 105 -17.41 15.08 -11.10
C SER A 105 -17.47 16.46 -11.74
N GLN A 106 -18.42 16.66 -12.66
CA GLN A 106 -18.64 17.93 -13.32
C GLN A 106 -19.02 19.03 -12.32
N TRP A 107 -19.82 18.70 -11.30
CA TRP A 107 -20.16 19.66 -10.25
C TRP A 107 -18.90 20.05 -9.46
N CYS A 108 -18.07 19.11 -9.03
CA CYS A 108 -16.85 19.40 -8.28
C CYS A 108 -15.87 20.25 -9.10
N ASP A 109 -15.66 19.89 -10.37
CA ASP A 109 -14.79 20.63 -11.30
C ASP A 109 -15.26 22.08 -11.48
N ASN A 110 -16.57 22.30 -11.67
CA ASN A 110 -17.16 23.64 -11.78
C ASN A 110 -17.01 24.50 -10.51
N HIS A 111 -16.73 23.89 -9.36
CA HIS A 111 -16.54 24.57 -8.07
C HIS A 111 -15.07 24.54 -7.60
N GLY A 112 -14.13 24.12 -8.45
CA GLY A 112 -12.69 24.17 -8.17
C GLY A 112 -12.23 23.20 -7.09
N ILE A 113 -12.93 22.08 -6.91
CA ILE A 113 -12.59 21.02 -5.95
C ILE A 113 -12.59 19.65 -6.65
N ALA A 114 -11.97 18.64 -6.03
CA ALA A 114 -11.94 17.28 -6.59
C ALA A 114 -13.17 16.45 -6.20
N LEU A 115 -13.64 15.57 -7.09
CA LEU A 115 -14.34 14.37 -6.67
C LEU A 115 -13.32 13.32 -6.24
N THR A 116 -13.53 12.73 -5.07
CA THR A 116 -12.74 11.63 -4.51
C THR A 116 -13.65 10.61 -3.81
N GLY A 117 -13.07 9.57 -3.22
CA GLY A 117 -13.77 8.46 -2.60
C GLY A 117 -13.54 7.19 -3.38
N HIS A 118 -14.51 6.30 -3.44
CA HIS A 118 -14.35 5.03 -4.15
C HIS A 118 -15.68 4.47 -4.68
N PRO A 119 -15.61 3.60 -5.70
CA PRO A 119 -16.74 2.80 -6.12
C PRO A 119 -17.10 1.70 -5.12
N SER A 120 -18.16 0.95 -5.43
CA SER A 120 -18.65 -0.12 -4.55
C SER A 120 -17.72 -1.32 -4.46
N GLU A 121 -16.93 -1.60 -5.51
CA GLU A 121 -16.08 -2.79 -5.57
C GLU A 121 -14.62 -2.38 -5.74
N SER A 122 -13.72 -3.08 -5.03
CA SER A 122 -12.28 -2.82 -5.04
C SER A 122 -11.61 -2.93 -6.42
N ASN A 123 -12.25 -3.59 -7.39
CA ASN A 123 -11.75 -3.73 -8.75
C ASN A 123 -12.61 -3.03 -9.81
N ASP A 124 -13.54 -2.15 -9.41
CA ASP A 124 -14.22 -1.24 -10.32
C ASP A 124 -13.25 -0.14 -10.75
N PHE A 125 -12.64 -0.33 -11.92
CA PHE A 125 -11.65 0.56 -12.50
C PHE A 125 -12.31 1.66 -13.34
N GLY A 126 -13.44 1.35 -13.98
CA GLY A 126 -14.07 2.20 -14.97
C GLY A 126 -14.62 3.48 -14.35
N ALA A 127 -15.30 3.35 -13.20
CA ALA A 127 -15.83 4.49 -12.46
C ALA A 127 -14.77 5.54 -12.11
N LEU A 128 -13.53 5.11 -11.87
CA LEU A 128 -12.41 5.96 -11.45
C LEU A 128 -12.02 7.03 -12.47
N ARG A 129 -12.42 6.89 -13.74
CA ARG A 129 -12.28 7.95 -14.76
C ARG A 129 -13.00 9.24 -14.42
N GLN A 130 -14.03 9.16 -13.58
CA GLN A 130 -14.84 10.31 -13.21
C GLN A 130 -14.26 11.04 -11.99
N PHE A 131 -13.20 10.53 -11.35
CA PHE A 131 -12.69 11.06 -10.10
C PHE A 131 -11.44 11.90 -10.37
N GLN A 132 -11.45 13.19 -10.02
CA GLN A 132 -10.24 14.00 -10.10
C GLN A 132 -9.13 13.40 -9.21
N TRP A 133 -9.50 12.85 -8.05
CA TRP A 133 -8.62 12.03 -7.20
C TRP A 133 -9.18 10.61 -7.13
N PRO A 134 -8.80 9.72 -8.06
CA PRO A 134 -9.23 8.33 -8.06
C PRO A 134 -8.89 7.65 -6.74
N GLY A 135 -9.86 6.99 -6.13
CA GLY A 135 -9.65 6.29 -4.87
C GLY A 135 -10.31 4.93 -4.83
N GLN A 136 -9.79 4.07 -3.96
CA GLN A 136 -10.30 2.73 -3.70
C GLN A 136 -10.37 2.47 -2.20
N ASP A 137 -11.01 1.37 -1.82
CA ASP A 137 -11.17 0.98 -0.41
C ASP A 137 -10.52 -0.38 -0.10
N MET A 138 -9.95 -0.46 1.11
CA MET A 138 -9.37 -1.65 1.71
C MET A 138 -9.66 -1.71 3.22
N VAL A 139 -10.90 -2.05 3.56
CA VAL A 139 -11.34 -2.31 4.95
C VAL A 139 -11.63 -3.81 5.20
N TRP A 140 -12.15 -4.15 6.39
CA TRP A 140 -12.61 -5.51 6.77
C TRP A 140 -11.54 -6.62 6.79
N ARG A 141 -10.26 -6.27 6.84
CA ARG A 141 -9.15 -7.24 6.75
C ARG A 141 -9.20 -8.08 5.47
N TRP A 142 -9.75 -7.56 4.37
CA TRP A 142 -9.78 -8.26 3.08
C TRP A 142 -8.39 -8.65 2.62
N VAL A 143 -7.40 -7.80 2.92
CA VAL A 143 -5.99 -8.04 2.64
C VAL A 143 -5.20 -7.99 3.96
N THR A 144 -4.45 -9.06 4.22
CA THR A 144 -3.57 -9.19 5.40
C THR A 144 -2.21 -9.74 5.00
N PRO A 145 -1.15 -9.47 5.80
CA PRO A 145 0.19 -9.99 5.52
C PRO A 145 0.20 -11.51 5.35
N GLY A 146 0.84 -12.00 4.29
CA GLY A 146 0.99 -13.43 4.01
C GLY A 146 -0.26 -14.15 3.48
N ALA A 147 -1.41 -13.48 3.41
CA ALA A 147 -2.61 -14.07 2.83
C ALA A 147 -2.57 -14.03 1.29
N ALA A 148 -3.16 -15.05 0.64
CA ALA A 148 -3.30 -15.08 -0.81
C ALA A 148 -4.04 -13.85 -1.36
N SER A 149 -4.99 -13.29 -0.59
CA SER A 149 -5.73 -12.08 -0.97
C SER A 149 -4.86 -10.85 -1.20
N ALA A 150 -3.61 -10.84 -0.73
CA ALA A 150 -2.65 -9.78 -1.02
C ALA A 150 -2.26 -9.68 -2.51
N LEU A 151 -2.49 -10.74 -3.30
CA LEU A 151 -2.20 -10.82 -4.73
C LEU A 151 -3.33 -11.47 -5.54
N GLU A 152 -4.34 -12.05 -4.89
CA GLU A 152 -5.41 -12.80 -5.53
C GLU A 152 -6.78 -12.20 -5.23
N GLY A 153 -7.68 -12.24 -6.22
CA GLY A 153 -9.05 -11.75 -6.10
C GLY A 153 -9.20 -10.25 -6.32
N ALA A 154 -10.45 -9.79 -6.36
CA ALA A 154 -10.81 -8.41 -6.69
C ALA A 154 -10.15 -7.37 -5.77
N HIS A 155 -10.08 -7.64 -4.47
CA HIS A 155 -9.49 -6.73 -3.49
C HIS A 155 -8.00 -6.46 -3.77
N SER A 156 -7.26 -7.42 -4.32
CA SER A 156 -5.83 -7.24 -4.63
C SER A 156 -5.56 -6.16 -5.68
N CYS A 157 -6.57 -5.78 -6.48
CA CYS A 157 -6.47 -4.79 -7.55
C CYS A 157 -6.60 -3.34 -7.06
N ALA A 158 -7.31 -3.09 -5.94
CA ALA A 158 -7.68 -1.77 -5.42
C ALA A 158 -6.61 -0.68 -5.57
N PRO A 159 -5.43 -0.80 -4.93
CA PRO A 159 -4.43 0.26 -4.95
C PRO A 159 -3.98 0.59 -6.37
N LYS A 160 -3.86 -0.44 -7.22
CA LYS A 160 -3.36 -0.30 -8.57
C LYS A 160 -4.42 0.20 -9.54
N CYS A 161 -5.70 -0.07 -9.31
CA CYS A 161 -6.79 0.58 -10.03
C CYS A 161 -6.76 2.09 -9.80
N ALA A 162 -6.67 2.54 -8.54
CA ALA A 162 -6.60 3.97 -8.20
C ALA A 162 -5.38 4.66 -8.82
N SER A 163 -4.18 4.09 -8.67
CA SER A 163 -2.96 4.70 -9.20
C SER A 163 -2.90 4.64 -10.73
N SER A 164 -3.40 3.57 -11.37
CA SER A 164 -3.47 3.48 -12.83
C SER A 164 -4.43 4.53 -13.41
N ALA A 165 -5.60 4.70 -12.80
CA ALA A 165 -6.57 5.72 -13.24
C ALA A 165 -5.96 7.12 -13.14
N ALA A 166 -5.22 7.42 -12.07
CA ALA A 166 -4.54 8.69 -11.90
C ALA A 166 -3.38 8.88 -12.90
N ALA A 167 -2.60 7.84 -13.17
CA ALA A 167 -1.50 7.90 -14.13
C ALA A 167 -1.99 8.18 -15.56
N LEU A 168 -3.11 7.56 -15.96
CA LEU A 168 -3.72 7.77 -17.27
C LEU A 168 -4.35 9.17 -17.42
N GLN A 169 -4.97 9.68 -16.34
CA GLN A 169 -5.61 11.00 -16.33
C GLN A 169 -4.64 12.17 -16.09
N GLY A 170 -3.44 11.89 -15.57
CA GLY A 170 -2.52 12.92 -15.10
C GLY A 170 -2.92 13.53 -13.75
N SER A 171 -3.69 12.80 -12.94
CA SER A 171 -4.12 13.26 -11.63
C SER A 171 -2.95 13.33 -10.66
N ARG A 172 -2.82 14.47 -9.98
CA ARG A 172 -1.79 14.68 -8.95
C ARG A 172 -1.94 13.72 -7.76
N ARG A 173 -3.17 13.39 -7.40
CA ARG A 173 -3.51 12.57 -6.23
C ARG A 173 -4.31 11.35 -6.64
N ASN A 174 -4.08 10.27 -5.91
CA ASN A 174 -4.94 9.09 -5.90
C ASN A 174 -4.94 8.50 -4.48
N ALA A 175 -6.07 7.94 -4.08
CA ALA A 175 -6.38 7.71 -2.68
C ALA A 175 -6.66 6.25 -2.33
N SER A 176 -6.55 5.92 -1.04
CA SER A 176 -7.13 4.70 -0.50
C SER A 176 -7.73 4.93 0.88
N GLU A 177 -8.95 4.46 1.09
CA GLU A 177 -9.50 4.25 2.43
C GLU A 177 -8.94 2.94 3.01
N VAL A 178 -8.42 3.00 4.23
CA VAL A 178 -7.64 1.90 4.83
C VAL A 178 -7.80 1.83 6.34
N LEU A 179 -7.46 0.68 6.92
CA LEU A 179 -7.39 0.39 8.37
C LEU A 179 -8.74 0.28 9.10
N GLY A 180 -9.85 0.59 8.44
CA GLY A 180 -11.19 0.45 9.00
C GLY A 180 -11.66 -1.01 9.10
N ALA A 181 -12.41 -1.33 10.15
CA ALA A 181 -12.89 -2.69 10.42
C ALA A 181 -11.77 -3.76 10.47
N TYR A 182 -10.55 -3.36 10.88
CA TYR A 182 -9.44 -4.29 11.14
C TYR A 182 -9.42 -4.85 12.58
N GLY A 183 -10.27 -4.34 13.47
CA GLY A 183 -10.31 -4.76 14.88
C GLY A 183 -9.38 -3.93 15.77
N TRP A 184 -9.62 -3.91 17.08
CA TRP A 184 -8.67 -3.37 18.07
C TRP A 184 -7.35 -4.12 18.12
N GLN A 185 -7.31 -5.30 17.49
CA GLN A 185 -6.09 -6.08 17.25
C GLN A 185 -5.14 -5.48 16.19
N LEU A 186 -5.55 -4.47 15.43
CA LEU A 186 -4.68 -3.83 14.45
C LEU A 186 -3.46 -3.21 15.17
N THR A 187 -2.27 -3.72 14.84
CA THR A 187 -0.98 -3.23 15.35
C THR A 187 -0.34 -2.26 14.35
N LEU A 188 0.64 -1.47 14.82
CA LEU A 188 1.47 -0.66 13.92
C LEU A 188 2.28 -1.50 12.92
N ASP A 189 2.62 -2.75 13.25
CA ASP A 189 3.25 -3.71 12.34
C ASP A 189 2.35 -4.04 11.13
N GLU A 190 1.10 -4.40 11.41
CA GLU A 190 0.13 -4.72 10.37
C GLU A 190 -0.23 -3.45 9.56
N ALA A 191 -0.41 -2.31 10.23
CA ALA A 191 -0.65 -1.03 9.57
C ALA A 191 0.52 -0.65 8.64
N LYS A 192 1.78 -0.80 9.08
CA LYS A 192 2.96 -0.54 8.24
C LYS A 192 2.92 -1.39 6.96
N TRP A 193 2.63 -2.68 7.09
CA TRP A 193 2.56 -3.58 5.94
C TRP A 193 1.47 -3.17 4.95
N LEU A 194 0.25 -2.90 5.43
CA LEU A 194 -0.87 -2.56 4.57
C LEU A 194 -0.61 -1.23 3.84
N LEU A 195 -0.09 -0.24 4.56
CA LEU A 195 0.27 1.05 3.96
C LEU A 195 1.36 0.91 2.90
N ASP A 196 2.41 0.12 3.17
CA ASP A 196 3.42 -0.18 2.16
C ASP A 196 2.85 -0.90 0.94
N TRP A 197 1.92 -1.83 1.17
CA TRP A 197 1.24 -2.56 0.11
C TRP A 197 0.48 -1.62 -0.83
N HIS A 198 -0.12 -0.53 -0.32
CA HIS A 198 -0.72 0.53 -1.12
C HIS A 198 0.33 1.48 -1.76
N LEU A 199 1.29 1.97 -0.98
CA LEU A 199 2.32 2.91 -1.43
C LEU A 199 3.14 2.36 -2.60
N VAL A 200 3.61 1.10 -2.50
CA VAL A 200 4.44 0.49 -3.55
C VAL A 200 3.67 0.23 -4.85
N ARG A 201 2.33 0.34 -4.80
CA ARG A 201 1.44 0.24 -5.95
C ARG A 201 1.01 1.62 -6.48
N GLY A 202 1.53 2.70 -5.90
CA GLY A 202 1.41 4.07 -6.40
C GLY A 202 0.39 4.95 -5.67
N ASN A 203 -0.21 4.49 -4.57
CA ASN A 203 -1.11 5.37 -3.80
C ASN A 203 -0.36 6.48 -3.06
N ASN A 204 -0.92 7.69 -3.07
CA ASN A 204 -0.24 8.88 -2.55
C ASN A 204 -1.14 9.81 -1.69
N LEU A 205 -2.31 9.31 -1.29
CA LEU A 205 -3.24 9.93 -0.35
C LEU A 205 -3.97 8.81 0.42
N PHE A 206 -4.19 8.98 1.72
CA PHE A 206 -4.83 7.94 2.55
C PHE A 206 -5.95 8.54 3.39
N TYR A 207 -7.09 7.86 3.39
CA TYR A 207 -8.19 8.07 4.31
C TYR A 207 -8.10 7.00 5.38
N LEU A 208 -7.48 7.34 6.51
CA LEU A 208 -7.30 6.40 7.59
C LEU A 208 -8.64 6.29 8.35
N HIS A 209 -9.28 5.12 8.26
CA HIS A 209 -10.58 4.86 8.86
C HIS A 209 -10.40 4.19 10.24
N ALA A 210 -10.86 4.77 11.35
CA ALA A 210 -11.26 6.17 11.49
C ALA A 210 -10.86 6.74 12.85
N CYS A 211 -10.68 8.06 12.90
CA CYS A 211 -10.47 8.79 14.15
C CYS A 211 -11.81 9.00 14.85
N PHE A 212 -12.08 8.23 15.91
CA PHE A 212 -13.34 8.27 16.63
C PHE A 212 -13.43 9.48 17.55
N TYR A 213 -14.60 10.14 17.57
CA TYR A 213 -14.87 11.20 18.54
C TYR A 213 -15.16 10.67 19.96
N SER A 214 -15.62 9.41 20.07
CA SER A 214 -15.96 8.81 21.36
C SER A 214 -16.07 7.29 21.26
N VAL A 215 -15.32 6.57 22.10
CA VAL A 215 -15.39 5.11 22.28
C VAL A 215 -16.42 4.65 23.33
N ARG A 216 -17.35 5.51 23.76
CA ARG A 216 -18.36 5.13 24.78
C ARG A 216 -19.34 4.08 24.26
N GLY A 217 -19.37 2.94 24.94
CA GLY A 217 -20.33 1.86 24.68
C GLY A 217 -20.10 1.22 23.31
N ARG A 218 -21.18 1.00 22.56
CA ARG A 218 -21.12 0.33 21.24
C ARG A 218 -20.30 1.09 20.18
N ARG A 219 -20.03 2.38 20.38
CA ARG A 219 -19.24 3.20 19.44
C ARG A 219 -17.79 2.74 19.31
N ALA A 220 -17.25 2.02 20.30
CA ALA A 220 -15.94 1.40 20.18
C ALA A 220 -15.89 0.28 19.14
N PHE A 221 -17.02 -0.19 18.63
CA PHE A 221 -17.14 -1.36 17.75
C PHE A 221 -17.91 -1.03 16.46
N GLU A 222 -17.83 0.24 16.03
CA GLU A 222 -18.41 0.70 14.77
C GLU A 222 -17.28 0.83 13.75
N SER A 223 -16.93 -0.28 13.10
CA SER A 223 -15.82 -0.37 12.14
C SER A 223 -14.45 -0.05 12.76
N GLU A 224 -14.19 -0.65 13.92
CA GLU A 224 -12.98 -0.54 14.74
C GLU A 224 -11.67 -0.87 13.98
N PRO A 225 -10.51 -0.34 14.43
CA PRO A 225 -10.28 0.42 15.65
C PRO A 225 -10.45 1.94 15.50
N ASP A 226 -10.47 2.65 16.62
CA ASP A 226 -10.01 4.05 16.59
C ASP A 226 -8.52 4.05 16.23
N ILE A 227 -8.16 4.77 15.18
CA ILE A 227 -6.75 5.01 14.82
C ILE A 227 -6.18 6.26 15.49
N GLY A 228 -7.02 6.98 16.26
CA GLY A 228 -6.71 8.21 16.96
C GLY A 228 -6.41 8.01 18.46
N ILE A 229 -6.75 9.05 19.24
CA ILE A 229 -6.36 9.22 20.64
C ILE A 229 -6.82 8.12 21.60
N HIS A 230 -7.79 7.28 21.23
CA HIS A 230 -8.27 6.19 22.09
C HIS A 230 -7.48 4.90 21.92
N ASN A 231 -6.57 4.85 20.94
CA ASN A 231 -5.67 3.74 20.75
C ASN A 231 -4.38 3.90 21.56
N VAL A 232 -3.95 2.82 22.22
CA VAL A 232 -2.74 2.81 23.04
C VAL A 232 -1.47 3.07 22.22
N TRP A 233 -1.47 2.75 20.93
CA TRP A 233 -0.35 3.02 20.03
C TRP A 233 -0.35 4.42 19.38
N TRP A 234 -1.37 5.25 19.62
CA TRP A 234 -1.46 6.61 19.08
C TRP A 234 -0.22 7.49 19.32
N PRO A 235 0.42 7.49 20.52
CA PRO A 235 1.62 8.28 20.74
C PRO A 235 2.78 7.96 19.78
N TYR A 236 2.77 6.77 19.16
CA TYR A 236 3.80 6.31 18.24
C TYR A 236 3.36 6.38 16.77
N PHE A 237 2.11 6.77 16.48
CA PHE A 237 1.60 6.85 15.11
C PHE A 237 2.40 7.84 14.25
N GLY A 238 3.04 8.84 14.87
CA GLY A 238 3.95 9.76 14.18
C GLY A 238 5.04 9.08 13.35
N LEU A 239 5.50 7.87 13.74
CA LEU A 239 6.43 7.07 12.95
C LEU A 239 5.87 6.73 11.57
N LEU A 240 4.61 6.28 11.52
CA LEU A 240 3.91 5.99 10.26
C LEU A 240 3.48 7.26 9.55
N GLY A 241 3.00 8.27 10.27
CA GLY A 241 2.58 9.54 9.69
C GLY A 241 3.71 10.24 8.93
N ASP A 242 4.90 10.30 9.52
CA ASP A 242 6.09 10.87 8.89
C ASP A 242 6.59 10.04 7.71
N TYR A 243 6.57 8.72 7.84
CA TYR A 243 6.87 7.81 6.75
C TYR A 243 5.92 8.00 5.55
N LEU A 244 4.60 7.96 5.82
CA LEU A 244 3.55 8.15 4.81
C LEU A 244 3.71 9.47 4.07
N ARG A 245 3.90 10.61 4.77
CA ARG A 245 4.02 11.90 4.08
C ARG A 245 5.24 11.97 3.16
N ARG A 246 6.37 11.34 3.52
CA ARG A 246 7.58 11.35 2.70
C ARG A 246 7.39 10.51 1.43
N VAL A 247 6.82 9.30 1.55
CA VAL A 247 6.56 8.45 0.39
C VAL A 247 5.43 9.02 -0.48
N CYS A 248 4.35 9.54 0.11
CA CYS A 248 3.30 10.23 -0.64
C CYS A 248 3.83 11.46 -1.39
N TRP A 249 4.80 12.19 -0.83
CA TRP A 249 5.46 13.30 -1.55
C TRP A 249 6.25 12.79 -2.76
N LEU A 250 7.00 11.69 -2.61
CA LEU A 250 7.74 11.06 -3.71
C LEU A 250 6.79 10.66 -4.85
N LEU A 251 5.66 10.06 -4.50
CA LEU A 251 4.65 9.55 -5.44
C LEU A 251 3.67 10.64 -5.93
N SER A 252 3.85 11.89 -5.53
CA SER A 252 3.08 13.04 -6.04
C SER A 252 3.95 13.86 -6.97
N ASP A 253 3.35 14.48 -8.00
CA ASP A 253 4.06 15.33 -8.95
C ASP A 253 5.29 14.61 -9.55
N CYS A 254 5.09 13.34 -9.93
CA CYS A 254 6.08 12.44 -10.53
C CYS A 254 5.52 11.81 -11.81
N VAL A 255 6.40 11.21 -12.62
CA VAL A 255 5.99 10.36 -13.74
C VAL A 255 6.34 8.92 -13.39
N GLN A 256 5.36 8.03 -13.32
CA GLN A 256 5.63 6.60 -13.14
C GLN A 256 6.34 6.06 -14.39
N VAL A 257 7.42 5.32 -14.20
CA VAL A 257 8.18 4.67 -15.26
C VAL A 257 7.69 3.23 -15.38
N CYS A 258 6.91 2.97 -16.42
CA CYS A 258 6.27 1.69 -16.62
C CYS A 258 6.11 1.40 -18.12
N GLN A 259 6.47 0.19 -18.56
CA GLN A 259 6.43 -0.21 -19.97
C GLN A 259 5.35 -1.26 -20.28
N VAL A 260 4.61 -1.72 -19.27
CA VAL A 260 3.61 -2.79 -19.40
C VAL A 260 2.25 -2.26 -19.00
N ALA A 261 1.23 -2.54 -19.80
CA ALA A 261 -0.16 -2.33 -19.42
C ALA A 261 -0.93 -3.65 -19.38
N ILE A 262 -1.88 -3.75 -18.45
CA ILE A 262 -2.87 -4.83 -18.41
C ILE A 262 -4.18 -4.25 -18.93
N LEU A 263 -4.63 -4.74 -20.09
CA LEU A 263 -5.95 -4.47 -20.64
C LEU A 263 -6.99 -5.33 -19.92
N THR A 264 -7.94 -4.68 -19.25
CA THR A 264 -8.93 -5.36 -18.40
C THR A 264 -10.35 -4.84 -18.63
N ASP A 265 -11.35 -5.51 -18.07
CA ASP A 265 -12.72 -5.01 -18.00
C ASP A 265 -12.78 -3.87 -16.96
N GLY A 266 -13.24 -2.70 -17.38
CA GLY A 266 -13.40 -1.54 -16.49
C GLY A 266 -14.24 -1.86 -15.25
N ASN A 267 -15.20 -2.78 -15.34
CA ASN A 267 -16.06 -3.12 -14.20
C ASN A 267 -15.48 -4.22 -13.29
N ALA A 268 -14.40 -4.87 -13.73
CA ALA A 268 -13.83 -6.02 -13.05
C ALA A 268 -12.35 -6.21 -13.40
N ALA A 269 -11.49 -5.33 -12.87
CA ALA A 269 -10.06 -5.45 -13.10
C ALA A 269 -9.53 -6.83 -12.66
N ALA A 270 -8.81 -7.49 -13.56
CA ALA A 270 -8.27 -8.83 -13.37
C ALA A 270 -6.93 -8.81 -12.63
N TRP A 271 -6.67 -9.82 -11.80
CA TRP A 271 -5.51 -9.87 -10.90
C TRP A 271 -4.45 -10.89 -11.36
N GLN A 272 -4.78 -11.78 -12.29
CA GLN A 272 -3.98 -12.97 -12.56
C GLN A 272 -2.62 -12.61 -13.17
N ALA A 273 -2.58 -11.74 -14.17
CA ALA A 273 -1.34 -11.24 -14.74
C ALA A 273 -0.60 -10.36 -13.71
N ALA A 274 -1.34 -9.50 -13.00
CA ALA A 274 -0.78 -8.60 -11.99
C ALA A 274 0.04 -9.35 -10.92
N LYS A 275 -0.48 -10.48 -10.42
CA LYS A 275 0.25 -11.35 -9.47
C LYS A 275 1.62 -11.77 -10.02
N VAL A 276 1.64 -12.31 -11.24
CA VAL A 276 2.87 -12.79 -11.89
C VAL A 276 3.87 -11.65 -12.07
N LEU A 277 3.39 -10.47 -12.45
CA LEU A 277 4.23 -9.29 -12.62
C LEU A 277 4.83 -8.79 -11.29
N TYR A 278 4.02 -8.72 -10.23
CA TYR A 278 4.49 -8.33 -8.89
C TYR A 278 5.56 -9.29 -8.34
N GLU A 279 5.38 -10.59 -8.53
CA GLU A 279 6.35 -11.62 -8.07
C GLU A 279 7.66 -11.60 -8.87
N ASN A 280 7.70 -10.94 -10.04
CA ASN A 280 8.85 -10.88 -10.94
C ASN A 280 9.42 -9.47 -11.15
N GLN A 281 9.05 -8.54 -10.27
CA GLN A 281 9.44 -7.13 -10.32
C GLN A 281 9.24 -6.53 -11.71
N ILE A 282 8.02 -6.62 -12.21
CA ILE A 282 7.55 -5.89 -13.39
C ILE A 282 6.41 -5.00 -12.93
N ASP A 283 6.59 -3.68 -13.00
CA ASP A 283 5.50 -2.74 -12.75
C ASP A 283 4.58 -2.69 -13.98
N PHE A 284 3.32 -2.32 -13.78
CA PHE A 284 2.30 -2.24 -14.83
C PHE A 284 1.33 -1.09 -14.58
N ILE A 285 0.45 -0.81 -15.54
CA ILE A 285 -0.71 0.09 -15.40
C ILE A 285 -1.94 -0.63 -15.95
N TYR A 286 -3.06 -0.60 -15.24
CA TYR A 286 -4.34 -1.05 -15.80
C TYR A 286 -4.84 -0.06 -16.85
N VAL A 287 -5.32 -0.61 -17.96
CA VAL A 287 -5.96 0.12 -19.04
C VAL A 287 -7.25 -0.62 -19.39
N ASP A 288 -8.29 0.10 -19.75
CA ASP A 288 -9.53 -0.49 -20.25
C ASP A 288 -9.89 0.10 -21.63
N GLU A 289 -10.93 -0.43 -22.27
CA GLU A 289 -11.24 -0.08 -23.66
C GLU A 289 -11.41 1.44 -23.91
N PRO A 290 -12.12 2.21 -23.04
CA PRO A 290 -12.24 3.66 -23.22
C PRO A 290 -10.90 4.41 -23.10
N ALA A 291 -10.00 4.00 -22.20
CA ALA A 291 -8.67 4.60 -22.09
C ALA A 291 -7.81 4.23 -23.31
N LEU A 292 -7.90 2.99 -23.76
CA LEU A 292 -7.15 2.47 -24.90
C LEU A 292 -7.60 3.11 -26.23
N ALA A 293 -8.87 3.48 -26.36
CA ALA A 293 -9.38 4.23 -27.50
C ALA A 293 -8.79 5.66 -27.65
N GLN A 294 -8.17 6.18 -26.59
CA GLN A 294 -7.46 7.47 -26.60
C GLN A 294 -5.97 7.32 -26.91
N ALA A 295 -5.50 6.09 -27.11
CA ALA A 295 -4.09 5.82 -27.33
C ALA A 295 -3.63 6.25 -28.73
N ARG A 296 -2.33 6.55 -28.81
CA ARG A 296 -1.60 6.76 -30.08
C ARG A 296 -0.41 5.81 -30.13
N VAL A 297 0.04 5.50 -31.34
CA VAL A 297 1.21 4.63 -31.57
C VAL A 297 2.40 5.48 -32.00
N GLU A 298 3.52 5.37 -31.28
CA GLU A 298 4.76 6.08 -31.55
C GLU A 298 5.95 5.12 -31.37
N ASP A 299 6.72 4.83 -32.43
CA ASP A 299 8.00 4.09 -32.36
C ASP A 299 7.99 2.77 -31.57
N GLY A 300 6.95 1.95 -31.76
CA GLY A 300 6.77 0.68 -31.06
C GLY A 300 6.23 0.81 -29.64
N GLU A 301 5.72 1.99 -29.29
CA GLU A 301 5.07 2.29 -28.02
C GLU A 301 3.61 2.70 -28.22
N LEU A 302 2.76 2.25 -27.29
CA LEU A 302 1.39 2.72 -27.14
C LEU A 302 1.38 3.81 -26.08
N VAL A 303 0.93 5.01 -26.43
CA VAL A 303 1.02 6.21 -25.59
C VAL A 303 -0.37 6.66 -25.16
N ILE A 304 -0.59 6.78 -23.86
CA ILE A 304 -1.82 7.34 -23.25
C ILE A 304 -1.41 8.40 -22.23
N GLY A 305 -1.76 9.65 -22.46
CA GLY A 305 -1.31 10.77 -21.62
C GLY A 305 0.22 10.84 -21.55
N SER A 306 0.78 10.72 -20.35
CA SER A 306 2.24 10.68 -20.10
C SER A 306 2.84 9.27 -20.16
N GLN A 307 2.00 8.23 -20.22
CA GLN A 307 2.42 6.83 -20.10
C GLN A 307 2.76 6.24 -21.46
N ARG A 308 3.77 5.36 -21.49
CA ARG A 308 4.33 4.77 -22.70
C ARG A 308 4.52 3.26 -22.52
N PHE A 309 3.79 2.45 -23.28
CA PHE A 309 3.76 1.00 -23.14
C PHE A 309 4.41 0.29 -24.32
N ARG A 310 5.30 -0.66 -24.03
CA ARG A 310 5.92 -1.58 -25.00
C ARG A 310 5.18 -2.90 -25.10
N ALA A 311 4.40 -3.26 -24.07
CA ALA A 311 3.59 -4.46 -24.05
C ALA A 311 2.22 -4.25 -23.43
N ILE A 312 1.19 -4.88 -24.01
CA ILE A 312 -0.17 -4.97 -23.49
C ILE A 312 -0.50 -6.43 -23.20
N ILE A 313 -0.99 -6.73 -22.00
CA ILE A 313 -1.46 -8.05 -21.60
C ILE A 313 -2.98 -8.00 -21.51
N CYS A 314 -3.68 -8.85 -22.24
CA CYS A 314 -5.13 -9.00 -22.09
C CYS A 314 -5.42 -9.92 -20.89
N ASP A 315 -6.04 -9.37 -19.83
CA ASP A 315 -6.44 -10.14 -18.65
C ASP A 315 -7.91 -9.84 -18.28
N PRO A 316 -8.83 -10.82 -18.46
CA PRO A 316 -8.59 -12.21 -18.89
C PRO A 316 -8.11 -12.33 -20.35
N PRO A 317 -7.44 -13.44 -20.73
CA PRO A 317 -7.09 -13.72 -22.12
C PRO A 317 -8.31 -13.62 -23.03
N HIS A 318 -8.25 -12.74 -24.02
CA HIS A 318 -9.29 -12.56 -25.03
C HIS A 318 -8.69 -12.06 -26.34
N VAL A 319 -9.37 -12.33 -27.45
CA VAL A 319 -8.95 -11.85 -28.77
C VAL A 319 -9.29 -10.36 -28.87
N ALA A 320 -8.30 -9.51 -28.66
CA ALA A 320 -8.47 -8.07 -28.81
C ALA A 320 -8.61 -7.71 -30.29
N GLY A 321 -9.77 -7.21 -30.70
CA GLY A 321 -10.15 -6.93 -32.10
C GLY A 321 -10.05 -5.47 -32.52
N GLN A 322 -9.23 -4.66 -31.87
CA GLN A 322 -9.20 -3.21 -32.10
C GLN A 322 -8.07 -2.79 -33.05
N ALA A 323 -8.37 -1.93 -34.03
CA ALA A 323 -7.47 -1.58 -35.14
C ALA A 323 -6.13 -0.96 -34.68
N TYR A 324 -6.10 -0.23 -33.56
CA TYR A 324 -4.89 0.38 -33.02
C TYR A 324 -3.95 -0.64 -32.35
N LEU A 325 -4.45 -1.79 -31.85
CA LEU A 325 -3.57 -2.86 -31.34
C LEU A 325 -2.82 -3.52 -32.49
N TYR A 326 -3.48 -3.62 -33.65
CA TYR A 326 -2.81 -4.06 -34.86
C TYR A 326 -1.71 -3.08 -35.28
N GLU A 327 -1.99 -1.78 -35.30
CA GLU A 327 -0.99 -0.73 -35.59
C GLU A 327 0.19 -0.77 -34.60
N PHE A 328 -0.11 -0.92 -33.30
CA PHE A 328 0.89 -1.05 -32.25
C PHE A 328 1.80 -2.27 -32.44
N VAL A 329 1.24 -3.42 -32.82
CA VAL A 329 2.04 -4.62 -33.13
C VAL A 329 2.89 -4.40 -34.38
N GLN A 330 2.35 -3.75 -35.42
CA GLN A 330 3.11 -3.43 -36.64
C GLN A 330 4.26 -2.45 -36.39
N SER A 331 4.15 -1.57 -35.39
CA SER A 331 5.22 -0.65 -35.01
C SER A 331 6.29 -1.27 -34.09
N GLY A 332 6.13 -2.54 -33.70
CA GLY A 332 7.09 -3.29 -32.88
C GLY A 332 6.67 -3.49 -31.42
N GLY A 333 5.46 -3.08 -31.05
CA GLY A 333 4.85 -3.39 -29.76
C GLY A 333 4.42 -4.85 -29.62
N GLN A 334 4.18 -5.29 -28.39
CA GLN A 334 3.74 -6.65 -28.08
C GLN A 334 2.34 -6.66 -27.45
N VAL A 335 1.45 -7.51 -27.97
CA VAL A 335 0.13 -7.75 -27.36
C VAL A 335 0.00 -9.24 -27.03
N LEU A 336 -0.31 -9.55 -25.77
CA LEU A 336 -0.48 -10.90 -25.27
C LEU A 336 -1.98 -11.17 -25.03
N THR A 337 -2.65 -11.67 -26.07
CA THR A 337 -4.06 -12.11 -26.02
C THR A 337 -4.23 -13.50 -25.41
N GLU A 338 -3.15 -14.30 -25.42
CA GLU A 338 -3.04 -15.61 -24.78
C GLU A 338 -1.73 -15.64 -23.98
N TRP A 339 -1.79 -16.10 -22.74
CA TRP A 339 -0.62 -16.22 -21.87
C TRP A 339 -0.86 -17.24 -20.74
N SER A 340 0.22 -17.72 -20.13
CA SER A 340 0.18 -18.52 -18.89
C SER A 340 1.16 -17.95 -17.88
N ALA A 341 0.92 -18.20 -16.59
CA ALA A 341 1.82 -17.73 -15.53
C ALA A 341 3.29 -18.16 -15.75
N ASP A 342 3.50 -19.39 -16.24
CA ASP A 342 4.84 -19.96 -16.47
C ASP A 342 5.63 -19.28 -17.60
N THR A 343 4.93 -18.69 -18.58
CA THR A 343 5.55 -18.16 -19.81
C THR A 343 5.43 -16.65 -19.96
N LEU A 344 4.60 -16.00 -19.14
CA LEU A 344 4.32 -14.56 -19.26
C LEU A 344 5.61 -13.72 -19.18
N VAL A 345 6.43 -13.95 -18.16
CA VAL A 345 7.65 -13.18 -17.91
C VAL A 345 8.66 -13.37 -19.05
N SER A 346 8.94 -14.62 -19.45
CA SER A 346 9.90 -14.90 -20.52
C SER A 346 9.44 -14.34 -21.87
N THR A 347 8.13 -14.30 -22.11
CA THR A 347 7.53 -13.71 -23.31
C THR A 347 7.63 -12.18 -23.30
N LEU A 348 7.32 -11.52 -22.18
CA LEU A 348 7.45 -10.07 -22.04
C LEU A 348 8.89 -9.59 -22.23
N ARG A 349 9.87 -10.36 -21.74
CA ARG A 349 11.30 -10.03 -21.85
C ARG A 349 11.84 -10.01 -23.27
N GLN A 350 11.07 -10.46 -24.26
CA GLN A 350 11.43 -10.35 -25.68
C GLN A 350 11.32 -8.91 -26.18
N THR A 351 10.46 -8.09 -25.56
CA THR A 351 10.16 -6.71 -25.98
C THR A 351 10.45 -5.69 -24.89
N VAL A 352 10.21 -6.06 -23.63
CA VAL A 352 10.31 -5.18 -22.46
C VAL A 352 11.63 -5.40 -21.76
N ALA A 353 12.46 -4.35 -21.76
CA ALA A 353 13.75 -4.36 -21.07
C ALA A 353 13.55 -4.53 -19.55
N ARG A 354 14.56 -5.10 -18.89
CA ARG A 354 14.54 -5.24 -17.43
C ARG A 354 14.84 -3.92 -16.75
N ASP A 355 13.86 -3.35 -16.06
CA ASP A 355 14.06 -2.16 -15.26
C ASP A 355 14.91 -2.50 -14.02
N ILE A 356 14.35 -3.31 -13.12
CA ILE A 356 15.02 -3.81 -11.92
C ILE A 356 15.30 -5.32 -12.02
N GLY A 357 16.44 -5.73 -11.47
CA GLY A 357 16.82 -7.14 -11.41
C GLY A 357 17.25 -7.57 -10.02
N PHE A 358 16.47 -8.47 -9.44
CA PHE A 358 16.79 -9.22 -8.24
C PHE A 358 16.31 -10.67 -8.44
N PRO A 359 17.19 -11.69 -8.42
CA PRO A 359 16.78 -13.07 -8.63
C PRO A 359 16.05 -13.62 -7.40
N ASN A 360 14.98 -14.41 -7.62
CA ASN A 360 14.29 -15.21 -6.59
C ASN A 360 13.77 -14.42 -5.37
N ALA A 361 13.26 -13.20 -5.56
CA ALA A 361 12.63 -12.42 -4.49
C ALA A 361 11.15 -12.16 -4.77
N PRO A 362 10.28 -13.18 -4.64
CA PRO A 362 8.84 -13.03 -4.91
C PRO A 362 8.15 -12.08 -3.92
N ASP A 363 8.81 -11.65 -2.85
CA ASP A 363 8.31 -10.68 -1.86
C ASP A 363 8.89 -9.26 -2.01
N LEU A 364 9.85 -9.07 -2.92
CA LEU A 364 10.34 -7.73 -3.25
C LEU A 364 9.29 -7.03 -4.12
N ARG A 365 8.72 -5.94 -3.63
CA ARG A 365 7.86 -5.05 -4.42
C ARG A 365 8.62 -3.78 -4.72
N PHE A 366 8.32 -3.18 -5.86
CA PHE A 366 8.86 -1.87 -6.19
C PHE A 366 7.89 -1.07 -7.06
N THR A 367 8.08 0.24 -7.05
CA THR A 367 7.65 1.13 -8.12
C THR A 367 8.79 2.07 -8.49
N HIS A 368 8.83 2.49 -9.75
CA HIS A 368 9.84 3.37 -10.29
C HIS A 368 9.18 4.66 -10.77
N VAL A 369 9.65 5.80 -10.25
CA VAL A 369 9.12 7.12 -10.59
C VAL A 369 10.23 8.10 -10.93
N GLN A 370 9.97 8.97 -11.89
CA GLN A 370 10.79 10.14 -12.17
C GLN A 370 10.30 11.33 -11.36
N LYS A 371 11.19 11.89 -10.56
CA LYS A 371 10.92 13.01 -9.66
C LYS A 371 12.06 14.01 -9.72
N GLU A 372 11.78 15.24 -10.17
CA GLU A 372 12.75 16.35 -10.15
C GLU A 372 14.11 15.99 -10.79
N GLY A 373 14.08 15.27 -11.92
CA GLY A 373 15.28 14.85 -12.66
C GLY A 373 16.01 13.63 -12.09
N ARG A 374 15.47 12.99 -11.05
CA ARG A 374 15.97 11.74 -10.48
C ARG A 374 15.08 10.57 -10.84
N GLU A 375 15.70 9.40 -11.00
CA GLU A 375 15.03 8.11 -11.13
C GLU A 375 14.96 7.48 -9.73
N CYS A 376 13.76 7.37 -9.16
CA CYS A 376 13.55 6.92 -7.79
C CYS A 376 12.86 5.57 -7.76
N TYR A 377 13.53 4.57 -7.19
CA TYR A 377 13.01 3.24 -6.97
C TYR A 377 12.56 3.09 -5.51
N PHE A 378 11.25 3.05 -5.27
CA PHE A 378 10.72 2.74 -3.94
C PHE A 378 10.58 1.24 -3.79
N LEU A 379 11.36 0.64 -2.90
CA LEU A 379 11.45 -0.80 -2.64
C LEU A 379 10.77 -1.13 -1.32
N VAL A 380 9.98 -2.21 -1.31
CA VAL A 380 9.30 -2.71 -0.12
C VAL A 380 9.53 -4.21 0.02
N ASN A 381 9.87 -4.65 1.22
CA ASN A 381 9.81 -6.05 1.60
C ASN A 381 8.40 -6.39 2.10
N ALA A 382 7.60 -7.02 1.23
CA ALA A 382 6.24 -7.44 1.56
C ALA A 382 6.19 -8.78 2.33
N GLY A 383 7.32 -9.47 2.46
CA GLY A 383 7.45 -10.75 3.14
C GLY A 383 7.83 -10.62 4.62
N GLU A 384 8.12 -11.77 5.21
CA GLU A 384 8.50 -11.87 6.64
C GLU A 384 10.02 -12.03 6.84
N GLU A 385 10.76 -12.39 5.79
CA GLU A 385 12.21 -12.62 5.84
C GLU A 385 13.01 -11.48 5.20
N PRO A 386 14.23 -11.18 5.67
CA PRO A 386 15.08 -10.18 5.05
C PRO A 386 15.44 -10.52 3.59
N ILE A 387 15.41 -9.53 2.71
CA ILE A 387 15.85 -9.66 1.32
C ILE A 387 17.26 -9.12 1.22
N VAL A 388 18.22 -10.02 0.96
CA VAL A 388 19.65 -9.69 0.93
C VAL A 388 20.26 -10.21 -0.36
N GLY A 389 20.94 -9.35 -1.12
CA GLY A 389 21.54 -9.77 -2.37
C GLY A 389 21.99 -8.62 -3.26
N GLU A 390 22.49 -8.98 -4.43
CA GLU A 390 22.87 -8.00 -5.45
C GLU A 390 21.65 -7.58 -6.28
N LEU A 391 21.43 -6.27 -6.34
CA LEU A 391 20.37 -5.62 -7.09
C LEU A 391 20.97 -4.97 -8.35
N SER A 392 20.25 -5.03 -9.47
CA SER A 392 20.58 -4.25 -10.66
C SER A 392 19.47 -3.27 -11.05
N LEU A 393 19.84 -2.06 -11.43
CA LEU A 393 18.95 -1.01 -11.93
C LEU A 393 19.27 -0.69 -13.39
N ALA A 394 18.25 -0.36 -14.18
CA ALA A 394 18.41 0.04 -15.58
C ALA A 394 19.08 1.41 -15.70
N THR A 395 18.76 2.34 -14.79
CA THR A 395 19.37 3.66 -14.75
C THR A 395 20.78 3.59 -14.19
N VAL A 396 21.73 4.23 -14.89
CA VAL A 396 23.11 4.45 -14.46
C VAL A 396 23.25 5.91 -14.02
N GLY A 397 23.94 6.12 -12.90
CA GLY A 397 24.19 7.44 -12.35
C GLY A 397 24.77 7.38 -10.93
N ALA A 398 24.83 8.52 -10.26
CA ALA A 398 25.14 8.57 -8.83
C ALA A 398 23.96 8.03 -8.01
N LEU A 399 24.23 7.10 -7.10
CA LEU A 399 23.20 6.42 -6.30
C LEU A 399 23.17 6.97 -4.87
N GLU A 400 21.96 7.24 -4.38
CA GLU A 400 21.68 7.57 -2.99
C GLU A 400 20.66 6.59 -2.42
N CYS A 401 20.78 6.32 -1.12
CA CYS A 401 19.80 5.59 -0.34
C CYS A 401 19.08 6.59 0.57
N TRP A 402 17.77 6.68 0.45
CA TRP A 402 16.93 7.50 1.31
C TRP A 402 16.06 6.58 2.17
N ASP A 403 16.10 6.78 3.49
CA ASP A 403 15.24 6.08 4.43
C ASP A 403 13.99 6.93 4.71
N PRO A 404 12.81 6.56 4.19
CA PRO A 404 11.58 7.32 4.43
C PRO A 404 11.10 7.26 5.88
N LEU A 405 11.62 6.38 6.75
CA LEU A 405 11.22 6.29 8.15
C LEU A 405 11.73 7.48 8.96
N ASP A 406 13.02 7.82 8.82
CA ASP A 406 13.64 8.94 9.52
C ASP A 406 13.93 10.16 8.62
N GLY A 407 13.94 9.98 7.30
CA GLY A 407 14.22 11.01 6.30
C GLY A 407 15.72 11.21 6.03
N THR A 408 16.58 10.31 6.50
CA THR A 408 18.02 10.35 6.20
C THR A 408 18.26 10.03 4.73
N THR A 409 19.31 10.65 4.18
CA THR A 409 19.78 10.42 2.83
C THR A 409 21.29 10.29 2.87
N GLN A 410 21.85 9.37 2.07
CA GLN A 410 23.29 9.20 1.97
C GLN A 410 23.68 8.64 0.60
N PRO A 411 24.87 8.97 0.09
CA PRO A 411 25.45 8.27 -1.05
C PRO A 411 25.52 6.77 -0.80
N TRP A 412 25.29 5.97 -1.83
CA TRP A 412 25.26 4.51 -1.74
C TRP A 412 26.20 3.87 -2.76
N PRO A 413 27.00 2.86 -2.36
CA PRO A 413 28.00 2.26 -3.25
C PRO A 413 27.33 1.51 -4.40
N ALA A 414 27.85 1.70 -5.60
CA ALA A 414 27.38 1.00 -6.78
C ALA A 414 28.46 0.85 -7.86
N THR A 415 28.29 -0.13 -8.74
CA THR A 415 29.20 -0.37 -9.87
C THR A 415 28.42 -0.49 -11.17
N VAL A 416 29.03 -0.09 -12.28
CA VAL A 416 28.41 -0.20 -13.62
C VAL A 416 28.95 -1.42 -14.33
N ARG A 417 28.06 -2.30 -14.81
CA ARG A 417 28.41 -3.46 -15.63
C ARG A 417 27.40 -3.60 -16.75
N ASN A 418 27.86 -3.75 -17.99
CA ASN A 418 27.01 -3.95 -19.17
C ASN A 418 25.87 -2.91 -19.30
N GLY A 419 26.17 -1.64 -19.00
CA GLY A 419 25.19 -0.54 -19.08
C GLY A 419 24.12 -0.53 -17.98
N ARG A 420 24.29 -1.30 -16.90
CA ARG A 420 23.40 -1.33 -15.73
C ARG A 420 24.16 -0.99 -14.45
N LEU A 421 23.45 -0.41 -13.50
CA LEU A 421 23.97 -0.13 -12.17
C LEU A 421 23.74 -1.33 -11.25
N TYR A 422 24.73 -1.67 -10.42
CA TYR A 422 24.66 -2.78 -9.47
C TYR A 422 25.04 -2.33 -8.07
N THR A 423 24.25 -2.75 -7.09
CA THR A 423 24.44 -2.43 -5.66
C THR A 423 24.06 -3.63 -4.79
N HIS A 424 24.55 -3.67 -3.56
CA HIS A 424 24.08 -4.63 -2.57
C HIS A 424 22.86 -4.06 -1.83
N LEU A 425 21.78 -4.83 -1.80
CA LEU A 425 20.56 -4.52 -1.06
C LEU A 425 20.49 -5.40 0.19
N TRP A 426 20.21 -4.77 1.32
CA TRP A 426 19.69 -5.43 2.51
C TRP A 426 18.39 -4.73 2.86
N LEU A 427 17.27 -5.44 2.77
CA LEU A 427 15.94 -4.92 3.09
C LEU A 427 15.30 -5.80 4.16
N ALA A 428 15.27 -5.30 5.39
CA ALA A 428 14.68 -6.00 6.53
C ALA A 428 13.16 -6.18 6.37
N ARG A 429 12.58 -7.04 7.21
CA ARG A 429 11.13 -7.20 7.33
C ARG A 429 10.46 -5.84 7.59
N ARG A 430 9.38 -5.53 6.87
CA ARG A 430 8.65 -4.23 6.91
C ARG A 430 9.49 -2.99 6.56
N GLN A 431 10.67 -3.17 5.98
CA GLN A 431 11.47 -2.03 5.55
C GLN A 431 11.02 -1.58 4.16
N GLY A 432 10.87 -0.26 4.02
CA GLY A 432 10.75 0.42 2.73
C GLY A 432 11.95 1.34 2.56
N LEU A 433 12.59 1.33 1.38
CA LEU A 433 13.75 2.16 1.07
C LEU A 433 13.58 2.79 -0.30
N ILE A 434 14.14 3.98 -0.49
CA ILE A 434 14.18 4.65 -1.79
C ILE A 434 15.63 4.64 -2.28
N LEU A 435 15.85 4.06 -3.45
CA LEU A 435 17.10 4.19 -4.18
C LEU A 435 16.91 5.28 -5.23
N ALA A 436 17.56 6.43 -5.03
CA ALA A 436 17.49 7.57 -5.93
C ALA A 436 18.75 7.61 -6.79
N VAL A 437 18.58 7.61 -8.11
CA VAL A 437 19.66 7.73 -9.09
C VAL A 437 19.60 9.12 -9.70
N ASP A 438 20.70 9.86 -9.62
CA ASP A 438 20.95 11.05 -10.43
C ASP A 438 21.66 10.63 -11.71
N PRO A 439 20.98 10.64 -12.88
CA PRO A 439 21.56 10.18 -14.14
C PRO A 439 22.71 11.06 -14.65
N SER A 440 22.86 12.28 -14.11
CA SER A 440 23.94 13.20 -14.46
C SER A 440 25.21 12.99 -13.63
N GLY A 441 25.11 12.23 -12.54
CA GLY A 441 26.22 11.92 -11.65
C GLY A 441 26.93 10.62 -12.01
N GLU A 442 28.10 10.41 -11.42
CA GLU A 442 28.87 9.17 -11.55
C GLU A 442 28.68 8.30 -10.30
N PRO A 443 28.56 6.98 -10.45
CA PRO A 443 28.47 6.08 -9.31
C PRO A 443 29.75 6.12 -8.48
N MET A 444 29.57 6.25 -7.17
CA MET A 444 30.66 6.10 -6.24
C MET A 444 31.08 4.63 -6.16
N GLY A 445 32.39 4.40 -6.10
CA GLY A 445 32.97 3.08 -5.82
C GLY A 445 32.64 2.59 -4.40
N GLU A 446 33.55 1.82 -3.80
CA GLU A 446 33.31 1.29 -2.45
C GLU A 446 33.15 2.41 -1.42
N CYS A 447 32.03 2.35 -0.69
CA CYS A 447 31.74 3.17 0.48
C CYS A 447 31.43 2.23 1.65
N ALA A 448 31.75 2.65 2.87
CA ALA A 448 31.40 1.89 4.06
C ALA A 448 29.87 1.82 4.20
N LEU A 449 29.31 0.62 4.17
CA LEU A 449 27.90 0.38 4.47
C LEU A 449 27.64 0.60 5.97
N PRO A 450 26.42 0.99 6.37
CA PRO A 450 26.04 1.07 7.77
C PRO A 450 26.29 -0.27 8.49
N PRO A 451 26.80 -0.24 9.74
CA PRO A 451 27.09 -1.45 10.49
C PRO A 451 25.81 -2.26 10.69
N GLN A 452 25.96 -3.59 10.71
CA GLN A 452 24.86 -4.53 10.86
C GLN A 452 25.01 -5.33 12.15
N PRO A 453 23.91 -5.74 12.81
CA PRO A 453 23.98 -6.54 14.03
C PRO A 453 24.59 -7.93 13.76
N GLY A 454 25.65 -8.27 14.48
CA GLY A 454 26.41 -9.52 14.38
C GLY A 454 25.90 -10.64 15.28
N ASP A 455 26.58 -11.78 15.27
CA ASP A 455 26.10 -13.00 15.94
C ASP A 455 26.57 -13.13 17.39
N ALA A 456 27.62 -12.39 17.78
CA ALA A 456 28.09 -12.37 19.16
C ALA A 456 27.06 -11.68 20.05
N ARG A 457 26.70 -12.33 21.17
CA ARG A 457 25.62 -11.88 22.07
C ARG A 457 26.14 -11.74 23.50
N LEU A 458 25.95 -10.56 24.08
CA LEU A 458 26.05 -10.31 25.51
C LEU A 458 24.65 -10.38 26.13
N ARG A 459 24.45 -11.24 27.11
CA ARG A 459 23.15 -11.41 27.79
C ARG A 459 22.89 -10.28 28.78
N LEU A 460 21.62 -9.86 28.86
CA LEU A 460 21.14 -8.87 29.82
C LEU A 460 20.34 -9.57 30.94
N ASP A 461 21.02 -10.32 31.81
CA ASP A 461 20.36 -11.25 32.75
C ASP A 461 19.59 -10.59 33.91
N GLY A 462 19.75 -9.28 34.13
CA GLY A 462 19.03 -8.54 35.17
C GLY A 462 19.89 -8.13 36.38
N PRO A 463 19.28 -7.73 37.51
CA PRO A 463 17.85 -7.81 37.80
C PRO A 463 17.01 -6.87 36.93
N TRP A 464 15.79 -7.30 36.61
CA TRP A 464 14.81 -6.49 35.91
C TRP A 464 13.70 -6.03 36.84
N ARG A 465 13.21 -4.80 36.64
CA ARG A 465 12.07 -4.24 37.37
C ARG A 465 11.04 -3.66 36.40
N ALA A 466 9.79 -4.06 36.54
CA ALA A 466 8.67 -3.45 35.84
C ALA A 466 7.97 -2.40 36.73
N VAL A 467 7.60 -1.27 36.14
CA VAL A 467 6.81 -0.21 36.80
C VAL A 467 5.72 0.31 35.87
N ASN A 468 4.66 0.85 36.46
CA ASN A 468 3.59 1.54 35.73
C ASN A 468 3.95 3.02 35.46
N ALA A 469 3.01 3.78 34.88
CA ALA A 469 3.18 5.19 34.58
C ALA A 469 3.39 6.10 35.82
N GLU A 470 3.08 5.63 37.02
CA GLU A 470 3.26 6.33 38.31
C GLU A 470 4.55 5.88 39.03
N ASP A 471 5.45 5.16 38.33
CA ASP A 471 6.65 4.52 38.88
C ASP A 471 6.39 3.48 40.00
N ALA A 472 5.13 3.07 40.19
CA ALA A 472 4.77 2.02 41.12
C ALA A 472 5.18 0.64 40.57
N PRO A 473 5.69 -0.29 41.41
CA PRO A 473 6.05 -1.64 40.96
C PRO A 473 4.86 -2.36 40.30
N ALA A 474 5.09 -2.92 39.11
CA ALA A 474 4.14 -3.77 38.41
C ALA A 474 4.51 -5.25 38.64
N SER A 475 3.58 -6.04 39.18
CA SER A 475 3.78 -7.46 39.45
C SER A 475 3.57 -8.32 38.20
N VAL A 476 4.43 -8.12 37.20
CA VAL A 476 4.40 -8.84 35.92
C VAL A 476 5.72 -9.58 35.68
N PRO A 477 5.72 -10.66 34.87
CA PRO A 477 6.94 -11.28 34.37
C PRO A 477 7.86 -10.24 33.69
N CYS A 478 9.16 -10.30 34.00
CA CYS A 478 10.15 -9.46 33.35
C CYS A 478 11.53 -10.13 33.25
N PRO A 479 11.99 -10.48 32.04
CA PRO A 479 11.21 -10.58 30.80
C PRO A 479 10.06 -11.61 30.89
N GLY A 480 9.05 -11.47 30.05
CA GLY A 480 7.94 -12.41 29.92
C GLY A 480 6.66 -11.77 29.39
N ASP A 481 5.65 -12.61 29.20
CA ASP A 481 4.32 -12.21 28.74
C ASP A 481 3.45 -11.83 29.94
N TRP A 482 3.09 -10.56 30.08
CA TRP A 482 2.21 -10.13 31.16
C TRP A 482 0.75 -10.50 30.95
N ALA A 483 0.33 -10.81 29.71
CA ALA A 483 -1.05 -11.26 29.46
C ALA A 483 -1.32 -12.65 30.09
N GLN A 484 -0.28 -13.39 30.47
CA GLN A 484 -0.37 -14.65 31.20
C GLN A 484 -0.31 -14.47 32.74
N ALA A 485 -0.16 -13.25 33.23
CA ALA A 485 -0.07 -12.95 34.66
C ALA A 485 -1.44 -12.64 35.25
N THR A 486 -1.73 -13.21 36.43
CA THR A 486 -3.00 -12.99 37.12
C THR A 486 -3.25 -11.52 37.39
N GLY A 487 -4.38 -10.99 36.89
CA GLY A 487 -4.78 -9.59 37.01
C GLY A 487 -4.27 -8.66 35.90
N TRP A 488 -3.55 -9.19 34.91
CA TRP A 488 -2.97 -8.45 33.77
C TRP A 488 -3.44 -8.97 32.41
N GLU A 489 -4.31 -9.97 32.38
CA GLU A 489 -4.73 -10.70 31.17
C GLU A 489 -5.34 -9.78 30.11
N THR A 490 -6.11 -8.80 30.55
CA THR A 490 -6.81 -7.83 29.68
C THR A 490 -6.22 -6.43 29.77
N PHE A 491 -5.03 -6.28 30.38
CA PHE A 491 -4.37 -4.97 30.45
C PHE A 491 -3.95 -4.53 29.04
N SER A 492 -4.35 -3.32 28.67
CA SER A 492 -3.82 -2.57 27.52
C SER A 492 -3.23 -1.26 28.02
N GLY A 493 -2.00 -0.97 27.63
CA GLY A 493 -1.32 0.23 28.08
C GLY A 493 0.19 0.10 27.98
N THR A 494 0.91 0.90 28.78
CA THR A 494 2.38 0.93 28.77
C THR A 494 2.94 0.56 30.14
N LEU A 495 3.92 -0.34 30.16
CA LEU A 495 4.77 -0.60 31.33
C LEU A 495 6.24 -0.30 31.00
N THR A 496 6.99 0.13 32.00
CA THR A 496 8.40 0.47 31.87
C THR A 496 9.25 -0.59 32.55
N PHE A 497 10.19 -1.17 31.82
CA PHE A 497 11.15 -2.15 32.30
C PHE A 497 12.53 -1.52 32.46
N ARG A 498 13.15 -1.71 33.63
CA ARG A 498 14.47 -1.16 33.95
C ARG A 498 15.44 -2.28 34.31
N THR A 499 16.66 -2.16 33.81
CA THR A 499 17.79 -2.99 34.22
C THR A 499 19.11 -2.21 34.08
N GLN A 500 20.21 -2.87 34.40
CA GLN A 500 21.56 -2.35 34.25
C GLN A 500 22.45 -3.40 33.58
N PHE A 501 23.48 -2.94 32.88
CA PHE A 501 24.48 -3.81 32.26
C PHE A 501 25.83 -3.12 32.23
N SER A 502 26.91 -3.89 32.15
CA SER A 502 28.26 -3.34 32.13
C SER A 502 28.97 -3.66 30.82
N LEU A 503 29.71 -2.69 30.28
CA LEU A 503 30.52 -2.84 29.06
C LEU A 503 32.00 -2.57 29.35
N SER A 504 32.86 -3.39 28.76
CA SER A 504 34.30 -3.11 28.74
C SER A 504 34.64 -1.97 27.78
N ALA A 505 35.79 -1.33 27.96
CA ALA A 505 36.27 -0.28 27.05
C ALA A 505 36.32 -0.76 25.59
N ALA A 506 36.79 -1.99 25.36
CA ALA A 506 36.86 -2.56 24.01
C ALA A 506 35.50 -2.80 23.36
N GLN A 507 34.42 -2.95 24.14
CA GLN A 507 33.06 -3.14 23.61
C GLN A 507 32.42 -1.82 23.19
N VAL A 508 32.70 -0.73 23.91
CA VAL A 508 32.16 0.60 23.55
C VAL A 508 32.85 1.24 22.36
N ASP A 509 34.04 0.76 21.99
CA ASP A 509 34.78 1.20 20.80
C ASP A 509 34.26 0.55 19.49
N GLN A 510 33.16 -0.19 19.53
CA GLN A 510 32.56 -0.86 18.37
C GLN A 510 31.06 -0.55 18.29
N PRO A 511 30.43 -0.65 17.10
CA PRO A 511 28.98 -0.50 17.02
C PRO A 511 28.27 -1.61 17.81
N LEU A 512 27.27 -1.21 18.59
CA LEU A 512 26.52 -2.07 19.51
C LEU A 512 25.04 -2.00 19.18
N PHE A 513 24.38 -3.14 19.17
CA PHE A 513 22.95 -3.25 18.86
C PHE A 513 22.21 -3.93 20.01
N LEU A 514 21.19 -3.28 20.56
CA LEU A 514 20.24 -3.92 21.47
C LEU A 514 19.22 -4.69 20.65
N ASP A 515 19.14 -6.00 20.85
CA ASP A 515 18.16 -6.89 20.25
C ASP A 515 17.18 -7.35 21.33
N LEU A 516 15.94 -6.88 21.24
CA LEU A 516 14.88 -7.20 22.20
C LEU A 516 14.22 -8.55 21.94
N GLY A 517 14.51 -9.18 20.79
CA GLY A 517 13.84 -10.38 20.31
C GLY A 517 12.36 -10.10 19.98
N ARG A 518 11.43 -10.67 20.76
CA ARG A 518 9.99 -10.49 20.61
C ARG A 518 9.44 -9.50 21.63
N VAL A 519 8.69 -8.52 21.12
CA VAL A 519 7.97 -7.51 21.90
C VAL A 519 6.49 -7.56 21.50
N GLY A 520 5.60 -7.44 22.49
CA GLY A 520 4.16 -7.24 22.29
C GLY A 520 3.76 -5.87 22.81
N ASP A 521 3.74 -4.79 22.02
CA ASP A 521 3.97 -4.73 20.56
C ASP A 521 4.94 -3.61 20.14
N ILE A 522 5.12 -2.57 20.96
CA ILE A 522 5.97 -1.41 20.64
C ILE A 522 6.98 -1.22 21.77
N ALA A 523 8.24 -0.94 21.45
CA ALA A 523 9.30 -0.65 22.42
C ALA A 523 9.92 0.74 22.20
N GLU A 524 9.85 1.61 23.20
CA GLU A 524 10.67 2.84 23.31
C GLU A 524 11.87 2.54 24.21
N VAL A 525 13.08 2.78 23.71
CA VAL A 525 14.33 2.40 24.40
C VAL A 525 15.16 3.62 24.79
N ARG A 526 15.57 3.66 26.06
CA ARG A 526 16.52 4.64 26.58
C ARG A 526 17.74 3.95 27.19
N VAL A 527 18.91 4.48 26.89
CA VAL A 527 20.18 4.07 27.51
C VAL A 527 20.78 5.28 28.20
N ASN A 528 21.09 5.16 29.49
CA ASN A 528 21.62 6.26 30.31
C ASN A 528 20.75 7.54 30.24
N GLY A 529 19.43 7.37 30.14
CA GLY A 529 18.45 8.46 30.02
C GLY A 529 18.25 9.01 28.60
N VAL A 530 19.14 8.68 27.65
CA VAL A 530 19.07 9.11 26.25
C VAL A 530 18.11 8.21 25.48
N LEU A 531 17.14 8.80 24.77
CA LEU A 531 16.26 8.07 23.85
C LEU A 531 17.08 7.60 22.65
N VAL A 532 17.17 6.29 22.47
CA VAL A 532 17.90 5.68 21.36
C VAL A 532 16.97 5.46 20.16
N GLY A 533 15.71 5.09 20.41
CA GLY A 533 14.74 4.89 19.35
C GLY A 533 13.44 4.25 19.82
N VAL A 534 12.52 4.11 18.86
CA VAL A 534 11.25 3.41 19.03
C VAL A 534 11.12 2.36 17.94
N CYS A 535 10.83 1.11 18.33
CA CYS A 535 10.52 0.02 17.42
C CYS A 535 9.06 -0.36 17.57
N ALA A 536 8.27 -0.16 16.51
CA ALA A 536 6.84 -0.51 16.49
C ALA A 536 6.54 -1.85 15.79
N TRP A 537 7.58 -2.51 15.26
CA TRP A 537 7.51 -3.81 14.62
C TRP A 537 8.87 -4.51 14.64
N ALA A 538 8.87 -5.81 14.36
CA ALA A 538 10.09 -6.59 14.22
C ALA A 538 10.82 -6.25 12.90
N PRO A 539 12.17 -6.26 12.90
CA PRO A 539 13.05 -6.63 14.01
C PRO A 539 13.20 -5.52 15.07
N TYR A 540 13.09 -5.87 16.36
CA TYR A 540 13.27 -4.95 17.49
C TYR A 540 14.75 -4.79 17.83
N VAL A 541 15.51 -4.26 16.86
CA VAL A 541 16.96 -4.08 16.96
C VAL A 541 17.31 -2.61 16.81
N LEU A 542 18.01 -2.04 17.78
CA LEU A 542 18.42 -0.63 17.81
C LEU A 542 19.92 -0.51 18.03
N GLN A 543 20.57 0.37 17.27
CA GLN A 543 21.97 0.73 17.51
C GLN A 543 22.07 1.62 18.76
N ILE A 544 22.85 1.22 19.76
CA ILE A 544 22.92 1.86 21.10
C ILE A 544 24.30 2.45 21.44
N ASP A 545 25.34 2.23 20.62
CA ASP A 545 26.73 2.57 20.99
C ASP A 545 26.92 4.04 21.38
N ALA A 546 26.32 4.97 20.65
CA ALA A 546 26.41 6.41 20.94
C ALA A 546 25.86 6.81 22.32
N ALA A 547 25.00 5.98 22.95
CA ALA A 547 24.44 6.21 24.27
C ALA A 547 25.13 5.37 25.37
N CYS A 548 26.02 4.46 25.02
CA CYS A 548 26.73 3.58 25.94
C CYS A 548 28.02 4.20 26.49
N GLN A 549 28.43 3.75 27.68
CA GLN A 549 29.69 4.10 28.30
C GLN A 549 30.41 2.85 28.84
N SER A 550 31.73 2.93 29.03
CA SER A 550 32.47 1.86 29.69
C SER A 550 32.07 1.80 31.17
N GLY A 551 31.98 0.58 31.73
CA GLY A 551 31.41 0.34 33.04
C GLY A 551 29.89 0.21 32.96
N ASP A 552 29.20 0.70 33.99
CA ASP A 552 27.76 0.48 34.15
C ASP A 552 26.92 1.40 33.27
N ASN A 553 25.87 0.83 32.69
CA ASN A 553 24.87 1.47 31.85
C ASN A 553 23.48 1.15 32.39
N GLN A 554 22.60 2.14 32.35
CA GLN A 554 21.18 1.97 32.69
C GLN A 554 20.37 1.76 31.41
N LEU A 555 19.49 0.77 31.43
CA LEU A 555 18.57 0.47 30.34
C LEU A 555 17.13 0.65 30.82
N GLU A 556 16.37 1.45 30.08
CA GLU A 556 14.92 1.59 30.25
C GLU A 556 14.21 1.24 28.94
N ILE A 557 13.23 0.36 29.00
CA ILE A 557 12.42 -0.08 27.86
C ILE A 557 10.95 0.11 28.24
N ARG A 558 10.27 1.03 27.56
CA ARG A 558 8.82 1.21 27.70
C ARG A 558 8.14 0.37 26.65
N ILE A 559 7.26 -0.54 27.07
CA ILE A 559 6.53 -1.42 26.16
C ILE A 559 5.06 -1.07 26.19
N THR A 560 4.49 -0.86 25.00
CA THR A 560 3.07 -0.61 24.79
C THR A 560 2.49 -1.76 23.98
N ASN A 561 1.43 -2.40 24.47
CA ASN A 561 0.79 -3.54 23.81
C ASN A 561 -0.46 -3.13 23.01
N SER A 562 -1.17 -4.12 22.47
CA SER A 562 -2.41 -3.93 21.72
C SER A 562 -3.60 -3.48 22.59
N ALA A 563 -4.48 -2.66 22.02
CA ALA A 563 -5.76 -2.27 22.61
C ALA A 563 -6.79 -3.41 22.66
N ALA A 564 -6.59 -4.49 21.88
CA ALA A 564 -7.49 -5.64 21.83
C ALA A 564 -7.67 -6.34 23.18
N ASN A 565 -6.65 -6.35 24.03
CA ASN A 565 -6.76 -6.99 25.35
C ASN A 565 -7.84 -6.32 26.20
N PHE A 566 -7.91 -4.99 26.16
CA PHE A 566 -8.93 -4.23 26.88
C PHE A 566 -10.30 -4.25 26.17
N TYR A 567 -10.37 -3.94 24.87
CA TYR A 567 -11.65 -3.78 24.17
C TYR A 567 -12.31 -5.10 23.75
N GLU A 568 -11.52 -6.10 23.38
CA GLU A 568 -11.99 -7.36 22.80
C GLU A 568 -11.72 -8.57 23.70
N GLY A 569 -10.91 -8.41 24.76
CA GLY A 569 -10.60 -9.48 25.70
C GLY A 569 -9.70 -10.57 25.13
N MET A 570 -8.94 -10.27 24.08
CA MET A 570 -8.20 -11.28 23.29
C MET A 570 -7.00 -11.93 24.01
N GLN A 571 -6.45 -11.29 25.05
CA GLN A 571 -5.24 -11.75 25.77
C GLN A 571 -4.04 -12.00 24.83
N LEU A 572 -3.83 -11.11 23.87
CA LEU A 572 -2.68 -11.12 22.96
C LEU A 572 -1.36 -11.01 23.75
N PRO A 573 -0.29 -11.70 23.31
CA PRO A 573 1.02 -11.65 23.95
C PRO A 573 1.52 -10.22 24.13
N SER A 574 1.92 -9.86 25.35
CA SER A 574 2.23 -8.47 25.69
C SER A 574 3.44 -8.35 26.61
N GLY A 575 4.27 -7.34 26.36
CA GLY A 575 5.49 -7.08 27.13
C GLY A 575 6.78 -7.52 26.43
N LEU A 576 7.82 -7.72 27.24
CA LEU A 576 9.15 -8.11 26.77
C LEU A 576 9.23 -9.63 26.71
N LEU A 577 8.78 -10.23 25.60
CA LEU A 577 8.47 -11.65 25.52
C LEU A 577 9.70 -12.56 25.52
N THR A 578 10.87 -12.01 25.21
CA THR A 578 12.15 -12.74 25.19
C THR A 578 13.24 -11.98 25.93
N GLN A 579 14.29 -12.70 26.32
CA GLN A 579 15.46 -12.09 26.94
C GLN A 579 16.21 -11.18 25.94
N PRO A 580 16.40 -9.89 26.23
CA PRO A 580 17.22 -9.02 25.40
C PRO A 580 18.69 -9.40 25.42
N VAL A 581 19.37 -9.09 24.32
CA VAL A 581 20.82 -9.26 24.19
C VAL A 581 21.44 -8.02 23.54
N ILE A 582 22.71 -7.76 23.83
CA ILE A 582 23.52 -6.80 23.08
C ILE A 582 24.34 -7.57 22.05
N ARG A 583 24.32 -7.12 20.81
CA ARG A 583 25.04 -7.68 19.67
C ARG A 583 26.13 -6.72 19.23
N THR A 584 27.33 -7.24 18.98
CA THR A 584 28.39 -6.44 18.32
C THR A 584 28.13 -6.41 16.81
N ALA A 585 28.68 -5.44 16.09
CA ALA A 585 28.57 -5.41 14.63
C ALA A 585 29.10 -6.69 13.95
N LYS A 586 28.52 -7.06 12.80
CA LYS A 586 29.20 -7.95 11.83
C LYS A 586 30.44 -7.21 11.34
N VAL A 587 31.59 -7.86 11.41
CA VAL A 587 32.73 -7.44 10.59
C VAL A 587 32.28 -7.66 9.15
N ALA A 588 32.07 -6.58 8.38
CA ALA A 588 31.73 -6.71 6.98
C ALA A 588 32.81 -7.61 6.32
N PRO A 589 32.45 -8.66 5.57
CA PRO A 589 33.45 -9.34 4.77
C PRO A 589 34.09 -8.27 3.87
N ALA A 590 35.42 -8.23 3.87
CA ALA A 590 36.14 -7.41 2.91
C ALA A 590 35.61 -7.76 1.51
N PRO A 591 35.26 -6.76 0.68
CA PRO A 591 34.86 -7.04 -0.69
C PRO A 591 36.02 -7.80 -1.37
N ASN A 592 35.67 -8.93 -1.99
CA ASN A 592 36.58 -9.70 -2.84
C ASN A 592 36.62 -9.11 -4.25
#